data_AF-A0A1G8R2Y0-F1
#
_entry.id   AF-A0A1G8R2Y0-F1
#
_cell.length_a   1.000
_cell.length_b   1.000
_cell.length_c   1.000
_cell.angle_alpha   90.00
_cell.angle_beta   90.00
_cell.angle_gamma   90.00
#
_symmetry.space_group_name_H-M   'P 1'
#
loop_
_entity.id
_entity.type
_entity.pdbx_description
1 polymer ?
#
loop_
_entity_poly.entity_id
_entity_poly.type
_entity_poly.pdbx_seq_one_letter_code
_entity_poly.pdbx_strand_id
1 'polypeptide(L)'
;MKTSLNELQLIEDFLLGDANAEDKVLMQARQILQPDLQESVYWQQKTYRLIETYGREQLRQEIRQVHQKLFTSPENFSFSERIKQFFSK
;
A
#
# COMPACT_ATOMS: atom_id res chain seq x y z
N MET A 1 15.99 11.26 -14.92
CA MET A 1 16.49 12.25 -13.93
C MET A 1 17.46 11.55 -13.00
N LYS A 2 18.66 12.08 -12.76
CA LYS A 2 19.48 11.64 -11.61
C LYS A 2 18.93 12.39 -10.40
N THR A 3 17.96 11.81 -9.70
CA THR A 3 17.56 12.28 -8.38
C THR A 3 18.76 12.12 -7.45
N SER A 4 19.08 13.17 -6.70
CA SER A 4 20.10 13.02 -5.65
C SER A 4 19.55 12.05 -4.60
N LEU A 5 20.40 11.19 -4.02
CA LEU A 5 19.96 10.25 -2.97
C LEU A 5 19.30 10.98 -1.79
N ASN A 6 19.74 12.21 -1.50
CA ASN A 6 19.16 13.05 -0.47
C ASN A 6 17.74 13.51 -0.80
N GLU A 7 17.46 13.83 -2.07
CA GLU A 7 16.11 14.20 -2.51
C GLU A 7 15.18 13.00 -2.44
N LEU A 8 15.65 11.83 -2.89
CA LEU A 8 14.87 10.60 -2.78
C LEU A 8 14.52 10.30 -1.31
N GLN A 9 15.51 10.35 -0.42
CA GLN A 9 15.29 10.12 1.00
C GLN A 9 14.31 11.14 1.60
N LEU A 10 14.44 12.42 1.25
CA LEU A 10 13.51 13.45 1.69
C LEU A 10 12.06 13.16 1.27
N ILE A 11 11.87 12.71 0.02
CA ILE A 11 10.54 12.38 -0.51
C ILE A 11 9.98 11.13 0.20
N GLU A 12 10.80 10.10 0.39
CA GLU A 12 10.43 8.87 1.11
C GLU A 12 10.01 9.18 2.55
N ASP A 13 10.82 9.95 3.29
CA ASP A 13 10.53 10.35 4.68
C ASP A 13 9.22 11.15 4.77
N PHE A 14 8.91 11.96 3.76
CA PHE A 14 7.66 12.71 3.70
C PHE A 14 6.44 11.86 3.31
N LEU A 15 6.59 10.93 2.37
CA LEU A 15 5.47 10.13 1.84
C LEU A 15 5.13 8.90 2.69
N LEU A 16 6.15 8.25 3.25
CA LEU A 16 6.02 6.98 3.99
C LEU A 16 6.37 7.12 5.47
N GLY A 17 7.19 8.11 5.84
CA GLY A 17 7.59 8.35 7.21
C GLY A 17 6.54 9.10 8.03
N ASP A 18 6.74 9.10 9.34
CA ASP A 18 5.93 9.89 10.28
C ASP A 18 6.56 11.27 10.48
N ALA A 19 6.50 12.09 9.42
CA ALA A 19 7.02 13.45 9.48
C ALA A 19 6.24 14.28 10.51
N ASN A 20 6.97 14.98 11.39
CA ASN A 20 6.38 15.94 12.33
C ASN A 20 5.74 17.12 11.58
N ALA A 21 5.03 17.98 12.31
CA ALA A 21 4.30 19.08 11.70
C ALA A 21 5.25 20.09 11.02
N GLU A 22 6.40 20.33 11.62
CA GLU A 22 7.43 21.26 11.14
C GLU A 22 8.02 20.81 9.79
N ASP A 23 8.36 19.53 9.68
CA ASP A 23 8.92 18.92 8.48
C ASP A 23 7.90 18.91 7.33
N LYS A 24 6.61 18.73 7.65
CA LYS A 24 5.52 18.85 6.67
C LYS A 24 5.41 20.27 6.10
N VAL A 25 5.48 21.28 6.96
CA VAL A 25 5.45 22.69 6.53
C VAL A 25 6.69 23.04 5.70
N LEU A 26 7.86 22.57 6.12
CA LEU A 26 9.10 22.78 5.38
C LEU A 26 9.06 22.12 3.99
N MET A 27 8.53 20.90 3.89
CA MET A 27 8.34 20.22 2.61
C MET A 27 7.40 20.99 1.68
N GLN A 28 6.26 21.48 2.20
CA GLN A 28 5.32 22.28 1.41
C GLN A 28 5.98 23.54 0.86
N ALA A 29 6.75 24.26 1.68
CA ALA A 29 7.52 25.42 1.23
C ALA A 29 8.52 25.05 0.13
N ARG A 30 9.24 23.93 0.27
CA ARG A 30 10.17 23.44 -0.76
C ARG A 30 9.47 23.12 -2.08
N GLN A 31 8.32 22.45 -2.03
CA GLN A 31 7.55 22.12 -3.24
C GLN A 31 7.07 23.37 -4.00
N ILE A 32 6.71 24.44 -3.29
CA ILE A 32 6.34 25.72 -3.91
C ILE A 32 7.55 26.38 -4.60
N LEU A 33 8.72 26.31 -3.95
CA LEU A 33 9.94 26.97 -4.42
C LEU A 33 10.70 26.15 -5.48
N GLN A 34 10.46 24.84 -5.57
CA GLN A 34 11.19 23.89 -6.40
C GLN A 34 10.21 23.02 -7.20
N PRO A 35 9.78 23.46 -8.40
CA PRO A 35 8.81 22.74 -9.22
C PRO A 35 9.22 21.30 -9.56
N ASP A 36 10.50 21.07 -9.80
CA ASP A 36 11.03 19.73 -10.10
C ASP A 36 10.83 18.76 -8.92
N LEU A 37 11.00 19.25 -7.68
CA LEU A 37 10.73 18.47 -6.47
C LEU A 37 9.24 18.15 -6.34
N GLN A 38 8.36 19.12 -6.65
CA GLN A 38 6.92 18.89 -6.65
C GLN A 38 6.52 17.82 -7.67
N GLU A 39 7.11 17.84 -8.87
CA GLU A 39 6.89 16.82 -9.89
C GLU A 39 7.38 15.44 -9.43
N SER A 40 8.59 15.35 -8.86
CA SER A 40 9.14 14.11 -8.30
C SER A 40 8.21 13.51 -7.23
N VAL A 41 7.75 14.33 -6.28
CA VAL A 41 6.82 13.90 -5.21
C VAL A 41 5.51 13.41 -5.80
N TYR A 42 4.95 14.14 -6.77
CA TYR A 42 3.70 13.78 -7.41
C TYR A 42 3.77 12.40 -8.08
N TRP A 43 4.81 12.15 -8.87
CA TRP A 43 4.96 10.88 -9.58
C TRP A 43 5.27 9.71 -8.64
N GLN A 44 6.08 9.94 -7.60
CA GLN A 44 6.35 8.92 -6.60
C GLN A 44 5.09 8.54 -5.83
N GLN A 45 4.30 9.53 -5.39
CA GLN A 45 3.03 9.29 -4.72
C GLN A 45 2.01 8.55 -5.61
N LYS A 46 1.92 8.92 -6.89
CA LYS A 46 1.07 8.21 -7.87
C LYS A 46 1.50 6.77 -8.06
N THR A 47 2.80 6.53 -8.14
CA THR A 47 3.37 5.19 -8.30
C THR A 47 3.05 4.32 -7.09
N TYR A 48 3.23 4.81 -5.87
CA TYR A 48 2.86 4.05 -4.66
C TYR A 48 1.37 3.71 -4.60
N ARG A 49 0.49 4.65 -4.94
CA ARG A 49 -0.96 4.35 -4.99
C ARG A 49 -1.29 3.26 -5.99
N LEU A 50 -0.62 3.26 -7.15
CA LEU A 50 -0.79 2.22 -8.16
C LEU A 50 -0.34 0.85 -7.63
N ILE A 51 0.85 0.79 -7.04
CA ILE A 51 1.42 -0.43 -6.44
C ILE A 51 0.51 -0.96 -5.33
N GLU A 52 0.07 -0.09 -4.42
CA GLU A 52 -0.82 -0.46 -3.32
C GLU A 52 -2.15 -1.00 -3.84
N THR A 53 -2.76 -0.33 -4.81
CA THR A 53 -4.05 -0.76 -5.39
C THR A 53 -3.91 -2.12 -6.06
N TYR A 54 -2.87 -2.29 -6.87
CA TYR A 54 -2.62 -3.55 -7.55
C TYR A 54 -2.33 -4.69 -6.55
N GLY A 55 -1.47 -4.43 -5.57
CA GLY A 55 -1.14 -5.40 -4.51
C GLY A 55 -2.37 -5.81 -3.70
N ARG A 56 -3.26 -4.86 -3.38
CA ARG A 56 -4.54 -5.16 -2.70
C ARG A 56 -5.45 -6.07 -3.54
N GLU A 57 -5.55 -5.82 -4.84
CA GLU A 57 -6.34 -6.69 -5.72
C GLU A 57 -5.74 -8.09 -5.85
N GLN A 58 -4.41 -8.19 -5.96
CA GLN A 58 -3.73 -9.48 -5.96
C GLN A 58 -3.99 -10.24 -4.65
N LEU A 59 -3.81 -9.60 -3.49
CA LEU A 59 -4.07 -10.22 -2.18
C LEU A 59 -5.52 -10.69 -2.06
N ARG A 60 -6.49 -9.92 -2.56
CA ARG A 60 -7.90 -10.33 -2.61
C ARG A 60 -8.12 -11.55 -3.50
N GLN A 61 -7.41 -11.66 -4.61
CA GLN A 61 -7.49 -12.85 -5.47
C GLN A 61 -6.91 -14.07 -4.76
N GLU A 62 -5.76 -13.94 -4.09
CA GLU A 62 -5.13 -15.01 -3.31
C GLU A 62 -6.06 -15.50 -2.19
N ILE A 63 -6.66 -14.58 -1.42
CA ILE A 63 -7.64 -14.92 -0.37
C ILE A 63 -8.85 -15.66 -0.96
N ARG A 64 -9.39 -15.21 -2.09
CA ARG A 64 -10.50 -15.89 -2.78
C ARG A 64 -10.13 -17.30 -3.22
N GLN A 65 -8.92 -17.50 -3.74
CA GLN A 65 -8.44 -18.83 -4.13
C GLN A 65 -8.28 -19.76 -2.93
N VAL A 66 -7.73 -19.26 -1.82
CA VAL A 66 -7.63 -20.02 -0.56
C VAL A 66 -9.01 -20.40 -0.06
N HIS A 67 -9.95 -19.46 -0.02
CA HIS A 67 -11.34 -19.72 0.36
C HIS A 67 -11.97 -20.81 -0.53
N GLN A 68 -11.83 -20.69 -1.85
CA GLN A 68 -12.37 -21.68 -2.79
C GLN A 68 -11.81 -23.09 -2.54
N LYS A 69 -10.50 -23.20 -2.30
CA LYS A 69 -9.86 -24.49 -2.01
C LYS A 69 -10.33 -25.09 -0.69
N LEU A 70 -10.51 -24.28 0.34
CA LEU A 70 -10.87 -24.75 1.68
C LEU A 70 -12.37 -25.07 1.84
N PHE A 71 -13.26 -24.34 1.14
CA PHE A 71 -14.70 -24.43 1.37
C PHE A 71 -15.47 -25.14 0.25
N THR A 72 -14.84 -25.42 -0.89
CA THR A 72 -15.51 -26.09 -2.04
C THR A 72 -14.94 -27.47 -2.34
N SER A 73 -13.67 -27.75 -2.00
CA SER A 73 -13.07 -29.07 -2.24
C SER A 73 -13.66 -30.14 -1.31
N PRO A 74 -14.08 -31.31 -1.83
CA PRO A 74 -14.66 -32.39 -1.01
C PRO A 74 -13.74 -32.85 0.13
N GLU A 75 -12.43 -32.81 -0.11
CA GLU A 75 -11.37 -33.19 0.84
C GLU A 75 -11.36 -32.31 2.11
N ASN A 76 -11.82 -31.06 2.01
CA ASN A 76 -11.80 -30.08 3.09
C ASN A 76 -13.19 -29.88 3.74
N PHE A 77 -14.17 -30.73 3.42
CA PHE A 77 -15.55 -30.56 3.88
C PHE A 77 -15.67 -30.50 5.40
N SER A 78 -15.05 -31.44 6.13
CA SER A 78 -15.08 -31.50 7.60
C SER A 78 -14.48 -30.26 8.26
N PHE A 79 -13.42 -29.69 7.67
CA PHE A 79 -12.79 -28.45 8.12
C PHE A 79 -13.72 -27.26 7.89
N SER A 80 -14.31 -27.14 6.70
CA SER A 80 -15.23 -26.05 6.37
C SER A 80 -16.48 -26.03 7.27
N GLU A 81 -17.06 -27.20 7.56
CA GLU A 81 -18.23 -27.33 8.43
C GLU A 81 -17.89 -26.96 9.88
N ARG A 82 -16.73 -27.39 10.38
CA ARG A 82 -16.25 -27.01 11.71
C ARG A 82 -16.06 -25.50 11.83
N ILE A 83 -15.57 -24.83 10.79
CA ILE A 83 -15.45 -23.37 10.78
C ILE A 83 -16.84 -22.71 10.82
N LYS A 84 -17.77 -23.13 9.95
CA LYS A 84 -19.12 -22.54 9.89
C LYS A 84 -19.84 -22.64 11.23
N GLN A 85 -19.63 -23.73 11.98
CA GLN A 85 -20.21 -23.91 13.32
C GLN A 85 -19.75 -22.87 14.35
N PHE A 86 -18.57 -22.26 14.20
CA PHE A 86 -18.15 -21.17 15.09
C PHE A 86 -18.96 -19.88 14.88
N PHE A 87 -19.56 -19.71 13.71
CA PHE A 87 -20.31 -18.51 13.32
C PHE A 87 -21.83 -18.73 13.30
N SER A 88 -22.31 -19.93 13.63
CA SER A 88 -23.74 -20.30 13.60
C SER A 88 -24.47 -20.05 14.92
N LYS A 89 -24.14 -18.96 15.63
CA LYS A 89 -24.83 -18.51 16.84
C LYS A 89 -25.45 -17.14 16.63
#